data_AF-A0A0L0H448-F1
#
_entry.id   AF-A0A0L0H448-F1
#
_cell.length_a   1.000
_cell.length_b   1.000
_cell.length_c   1.000
_cell.angle_alpha   90.00
_cell.angle_beta   90.00
_cell.angle_gamma   90.00
#
_symmetry.space_group_name_H-M   'P 1'
#
loop_
_entity.id
_entity.type
_entity.pdbx_description
1 polymer ?
#
loop_
_entity_poly.entity_id
_entity_poly.type
_entity_poly.pdbx_seq_one_letter_code
_entity_poly.pdbx_strand_id
1 'polypeptide(L)' 'MHIRKVALIGIIAMLWALLVACSAVSFTSVKGVKGQSITNAEVQGDNTVVLKYPGGSACIDTNPGESQTCKPGE' A
#
# COMPACT_ATOMS: atom_id res chain seq x y z
N MET A 1 13.75 -28.92 -31.35
CA MET A 1 13.19 -28.93 -29.97
C MET A 1 13.64 -27.74 -29.10
N HIS A 2 14.33 -26.73 -29.64
CA HIS A 2 14.81 -25.57 -28.86
C HIS A 2 13.87 -24.36 -28.89
N ILE A 3 13.22 -24.08 -30.02
CA ILE A 3 12.30 -22.93 -30.19
C ILE A 3 11.13 -22.98 -29.20
N ARG A 4 10.54 -24.16 -28.96
CA ARG A 4 9.45 -24.33 -27.98
C ARG A 4 9.89 -24.04 -26.54
N LYS A 5 11.14 -24.37 -26.18
CA LYS A 5 11.70 -24.11 -24.86
C LYS A 5 11.97 -22.61 -24.66
N VAL A 6 12.51 -21.95 -25.69
CA VAL A 6 12.78 -20.50 -25.67
C VAL A 6 11.47 -19.71 -25.57
N ALA A 7 10.43 -20.10 -26.31
CA ALA A 7 9.12 -19.47 -26.23
C ALA A 7 8.49 -19.58 -24.84
N LEU A 8 8.59 -20.76 -24.20
CA LEU A 8 8.11 -20.98 -22.83
C LEU A 8 8.84 -20.11 -21.79
N ILE A 9 10.16 -19.99 -21.90
CA ILE A 9 10.96 -19.15 -21.00
C ILE A 9 10.58 -17.68 -21.16
N GLY A 10 10.36 -17.22 -22.39
CA GLY A 10 9.92 -15.86 -22.68
C GLY A 10 8.54 -15.54 -22.08
N ILE A 11 7.57 -16.45 -22.20
CA ILE A 11 6.23 -16.28 -21.62
C ILE A 11 6.29 -16.23 -20.10
N ILE A 12 7.09 -17.10 -19.48
CA ILE A 12 7.27 -17.11 -18.03
C ILE A 12 7.87 -15.77 -17.58
N ALA A 13 8.97 -15.32 -18.17
CA ALA A 13 9.61 -14.05 -17.81
C ALA A 13 8.65 -12.84 -17.91
N MET A 14 7.77 -12.82 -18.92
CA MET A 14 6.75 -11.78 -19.08
C MET A 14 5.71 -11.80 -17.95
N LEU A 15 5.29 -12.98 -17.48
CA LEU A 15 4.36 -13.13 -16.37
C LEU A 15 4.94 -12.63 -15.04
N TRP A 16 6.22 -12.89 -14.77
CA TRP A 16 6.88 -12.38 -13.56
C TRP A 16 6.97 -10.84 -13.56
N ALA A 17 7.24 -10.23 -14.71
CA ALA A 17 7.26 -8.77 -14.82
C ALA A 17 5.89 -8.13 -14.56
N LEU A 18 4.80 -8.79 -14.95
CA LEU A 18 3.43 -8.31 -14.71
C LEU A 18 3.01 -8.41 -13.23
N LEU A 19 3.50 -9.40 -12.48
CA LEU A 19 3.15 -9.59 -11.07
C LEU A 19 3.78 -8.56 -10.13
N VAL A 20 4.92 -7.97 -10.50
CA VAL A 20 5.61 -6.95 -9.67
C VAL A 20 4.83 -5.64 -9.58
N ALA A 21 3.98 -5.32 -10.56
CA ALA A 21 3.20 -4.08 -10.60
C ALA A 21 1.99 -4.05 -9.65
N CYS A 22 1.64 -5.17 -9.01
CA CYS A 22 0.40 -5.28 -8.22
C CYS A 22 0.56 -5.02 -6.70
N SER A 23 1.77 -4.71 -6.22
CA SER A 23 2.08 -4.62 -4.79
C SER A 23 2.10 -3.20 -4.19
N ALA A 24 1.89 -2.16 -5.00
CA ALA A 24 2.07 -0.77 -4.54
C ALA A 24 0.80 -0.08 -3.98
N VAL A 25 -0.34 -0.78 -3.88
CA VAL A 25 -1.58 -0.18 -3.36
C VAL A 25 -1.78 -0.57 -1.91
N SER A 26 -1.30 0.28 -1.00
CA SER A 26 -1.57 0.21 0.43
C SER A 26 -3.04 0.58 0.71
N PHE A 27 -3.85 -0.39 1.15
CA PHE A 27 -5.24 -0.13 1.55
C PHE A 27 -5.28 0.42 2.97
N THR A 28 -5.49 1.73 3.11
CA THR A 28 -5.75 2.34 4.41
C THR A 28 -7.21 2.12 4.80
N SER A 29 -7.47 1.28 5.81
CA SER A 29 -8.82 1.13 6.36
C SER A 29 -9.11 2.28 7.34
N VAL A 30 -10.10 3.10 7.02
CA VAL A 30 -10.61 4.17 7.90
C VAL A 30 -11.97 3.73 8.44
N LYS A 31 -12.09 3.56 9.77
CA LYS A 31 -13.35 3.23 10.45
C LYS A 31 -14.19 4.47 10.83
N GLY A 32 -13.94 5.60 10.16
CA GLY A 32 -14.66 6.86 10.40
C GLY A 32 -16.10 6.81 9.86
N VAL A 33 -16.93 7.74 10.32
CA VAL A 33 -18.30 7.89 9.80
C VAL A 33 -18.25 8.59 8.44
N LYS A 34 -19.12 8.22 7.49
CA LYS A 34 -19.18 8.89 6.18
C LYS A 34 -19.42 10.40 6.35
N GLY A 35 -18.61 11.22 5.69
CA GLY A 35 -18.70 12.68 5.76
C GLY A 35 -18.09 13.30 7.02
N GLN A 36 -17.44 12.50 7.87
CA GLN A 36 -16.74 13.02 9.04
C GLN A 36 -15.53 13.87 8.62
N SER A 37 -15.43 15.07 9.19
CA SER A 37 -14.29 15.95 8.96
C SER A 37 -13.02 15.41 9.63
N ILE A 38 -11.91 15.54 8.91
CA ILE A 38 -10.58 15.36 9.46
C ILE A 38 -10.25 16.60 10.29
N THR A 39 -9.82 16.41 11.54
CA THR A 39 -9.46 17.50 12.46
C THR A 39 -7.95 17.74 12.50
N ASN A 40 -7.14 16.75 12.12
CA ASN A 40 -5.69 16.88 11.97
C ASN A 40 -5.18 15.87 10.91
N ALA A 41 -4.18 16.28 10.13
CA ALA A 41 -3.40 15.42 9.26
C ALA A 41 -1.91 15.75 9.47
N GLU A 42 -1.14 14.77 9.90
CA GLU A 42 0.29 14.93 10.21
C GLU A 42 1.11 13.84 9.54
N VAL A 43 2.31 14.17 9.09
CA VAL A 43 3.30 13.20 8.60
C VAL A 43 4.30 12.94 9.72
N GLN A 44 4.39 11.69 10.17
CA GLN A 44 5.34 11.26 11.18
C GLN A 44 6.73 11.02 10.57
N GLY A 45 7.76 10.96 11.43
CA GLY A 45 9.16 10.78 11.03
C GLY A 45 9.48 9.45 10.33
N ASP A 46 8.55 8.49 10.33
CA ASP A 46 8.66 7.21 9.63
C ASP A 46 7.85 7.15 8.32
N ASN A 47 7.51 8.32 7.75
CA ASN A 47 6.70 8.48 6.54
C ASN A 47 5.26 7.92 6.67
N THR A 48 4.72 7.77 7.88
CA THR A 48 3.30 7.48 8.08
C THR A 48 2.50 8.78 8.12
N VAL A 49 1.40 8.87 7.37
CA VAL A 49 0.44 9.97 7.51
C VAL A 49 -0.64 9.57 8.52
N VAL A 50 -0.77 10.29 9.62
CA VAL A 50 -1.84 10.07 10.60
C VAL A 50 -2.95 11.09 10.41
N LEU A 51 -4.14 10.57 10.15
CA LEU A 51 -5.39 11.33 10.05
C LEU A 51 -6.15 11.19 11.36
N LYS A 52 -6.50 12.31 11.99
CA LYS A 52 -7.31 12.36 13.21
C LYS A 52 -8.69 12.90 12.90
N TYR A 53 -9.70 12.30 13.51
CA TYR A 53 -11.09 12.71 13.42
C TYR A 53 -11.78 12.51 14.79
N PRO A 54 -12.93 13.12 15.07
CA PRO A 54 -13.53 13.09 16.41
C PRO A 54 -13.80 11.68 16.97
N GLY A 55 -13.98 10.68 16.08
CA GLY A 55 -14.21 9.28 16.45
C GLY A 55 -12.97 8.39 16.46
N GLY A 56 -11.76 8.91 16.23
CA GLY A 56 -10.53 8.12 16.22
C GLY A 56 -9.48 8.61 15.23
N SER A 57 -8.67 7.66 14.74
CA SER A 57 -7.59 7.95 13.80
C SER A 57 -7.44 6.84 12.77
N ALA A 58 -6.85 7.20 11.62
CA ALA A 58 -6.41 6.27 10.60
C ALA A 58 -5.01 6.66 10.11
N CYS A 59 -4.28 5.72 9.53
CA CYS A 59 -2.87 5.90 9.20
C CYS A 59 -2.58 5.37 7.80
N ILE A 60 -1.99 6.21 6.95
CA ILE A 60 -1.57 5.85 5.61
C ILE A 60 -0.07 5.55 5.68
N ASP A 61 0.30 4.29 5.46
CA ASP A 61 1.70 3.91 5.30
C ASP A 61 2.16 4.30 3.89
N THR A 62 3.12 5.23 3.81
CA THR A 62 3.72 5.67 2.54
C THR A 62 5.13 5.12 2.33
N ASN A 63 5.57 4.18 3.18
CA ASN A 63 6.84 3.51 2.99
C ASN A 63 6.82 2.66 1.71
N PRO A 64 7.92 2.65 0.93
CA PRO A 64 8.05 1.75 -0.20
C PRO A 64 8.15 0.30 0.29
N GLY A 65 7.26 -0.59 -0.17
CA GLY A 65 7.27 -2.01 0.19
C GLY A 65 5.90 -2.52 0.61
N GLU A 66 5.88 -3.61 1.38
CA GLU A 66 4.64 -4.15 1.93
C GLU A 66 4.05 -3.19 2.96
N SER A 67 2.73 -2.97 2.86
CA SER A 67 1.96 -2.11 3.74
C SER A 67 2.03 -2.57 5.20
N GLN A 68 2.44 -1.70 6.11
CA GLN A 68 2.45 -1.97 7.55
C GLN A 68 1.15 -1.55 8.22
N THR A 69 0.82 -2.21 9.33
CA THR A 69 -0.28 -1.77 10.19
C THR A 69 0.07 -0.45 10.88
N CYS A 70 -0.95 0.39 11.05
CA CYS A 70 -0.91 1.58 11.90
C CYS A 70 -0.07 1.38 13.17
N LYS A 71 1.01 2.14 13.31
CA LYS A 71 1.68 2.30 14.61
C LYS A 71 0.89 3.30 15.46
N PRO A 72 0.82 3.11 16.79
CA PRO A 72 0.32 4.15 17.68
C PRO A 72 1.16 5.41 17.48
N GLY A 73 0.54 6.56 17.25
CA GLY A 73 1.26 7.83 17.30
C GLY A 73 1.80 8.06 18.71
N GLU A 74 3.09 8.39 18.82
CA GLU A 74 3.74 8.78 20.07
C GLU A 74 3.16 10.09 20.64
#